data_AF-A0A535M9G7-F1
#
_entry.id   AF-A0A535M9G7-F1
#
_cell.length_a   1.000
_cell.length_b   1.000
_cell.length_c   1.000
_cell.angle_alpha   90.00
_cell.angle_beta   90.00
_cell.angle_gamma   90.00
#
_symmetry.space_group_name_H-M   'P 1'
#
loop_
_entity.id
_entity.type
_entity.pdbx_description
1 polymer ?
#
loop_
_entity_poly.entity_id
_entity_poly.type
_entity_poly.pdbx_seq_one_letter_code
_entity_poly.pdbx_strand_id
1 'polypeptide(L)' 'MNTLSALGGSPALATVLLPDVLNYDFSKPTDYAKLNGRRLRDDVISISLSLVTNGGLTTDNVGPHTDYLDRFPYAGTPH' A
#
# COMPACT_ATOMS: atom_id res chain seq x y z
N MET A 1 18.14 6.47 -17.38
CA MET A 1 16.88 5.98 -16.76
C MET A 1 16.91 6.32 -15.29
N ASN A 2 15.82 6.83 -14.71
CA ASN A 2 15.71 6.91 -13.25
C ASN A 2 15.38 5.53 -12.68
N THR A 3 15.55 5.37 -11.36
CA THR A 3 15.34 4.09 -10.66
C THR A 3 13.92 3.55 -10.84
N LEU A 4 12.91 4.43 -10.83
CA LEU A 4 11.51 4.03 -11.00
C LEU A 4 11.24 3.43 -12.40
N SER A 5 11.76 4.06 -13.46
CA SER A 5 11.66 3.52 -14.82
C SER A 5 12.43 2.22 -15.02
N ALA A 6 13.54 2.03 -14.29
CA ALA A 6 14.29 0.76 -14.33
C ALA A 6 13.50 -0.42 -13.72
N LEU A 7 12.57 -0.14 -12.80
CA LEU A 7 11.66 -1.13 -12.22
C LEU A 7 10.40 -1.39 -13.07
N GLY A 8 10.24 -0.72 -14.22
CA GLY A 8 9.02 -0.75 -15.03
C GLY A 8 7.95 0.26 -14.61
N GLY A 9 8.20 1.04 -13.56
CA GLY A 9 7.30 2.08 -13.05
C GLY A 9 7.24 3.34 -13.91
N SER A 10 6.14 4.09 -13.76
CA SER A 10 5.94 5.37 -14.45
C SER A 10 6.42 6.55 -13.61
N PRO A 11 7.29 7.44 -14.11
CA PRO A 11 7.64 8.70 -13.44
C PRO A 11 6.44 9.60 -13.12
N ALA A 12 5.31 9.44 -13.81
CA ALA A 12 4.06 10.14 -13.52
C ALA A 12 3.52 9.82 -12.12
N LEU A 13 3.93 8.70 -11.52
CA LEU A 13 3.58 8.37 -10.14
C LEU A 13 3.97 9.48 -9.15
N ALA A 14 5.05 10.21 -9.44
CA ALA A 14 5.47 11.34 -8.63
C ALA A 14 4.41 12.46 -8.57
N THR A 15 3.57 12.64 -9.60
CA THR A 15 2.51 13.66 -9.58
C THR A 15 1.32 13.26 -8.69
N VAL A 16 1.30 12.01 -8.24
CA VAL A 16 0.27 11.47 -7.34
C VAL A 16 0.81 11.38 -5.91
N LEU A 17 2.07 10.95 -5.74
CA LEU A 17 2.69 10.72 -4.43
C LEU A 17 3.45 11.93 -3.87
N LEU A 18 3.71 12.97 -4.68
CA LEU A 18 4.36 14.20 -4.22
C LEU A 18 3.39 15.39 -4.25
N PRO A 19 3.47 16.31 -3.25
CA PRO A 19 4.28 16.19 -2.03
C PRO A 19 3.82 14.99 -1.18
N ASP A 20 4.68 14.51 -0.28
CA ASP A 20 4.38 13.37 0.61
C ASP A 20 3.35 13.76 1.68
N VAL A 21 2.13 14.03 1.20
CA VAL A 21 0.98 14.51 1.94
C VAL A 21 -0.24 13.83 1.36
N LEU A 22 -0.97 13.13 2.21
CA LEU A 22 -2.19 12.44 1.85
C LEU A 22 -3.40 13.35 2.08
N ASN A 23 -4.18 13.61 1.03
CA ASN A 23 -5.51 14.19 1.18
C ASN A 23 -6.50 13.09 1.61
N TYR A 24 -6.97 13.15 2.84
CA TYR A 24 -7.90 12.16 3.40
C TYR A 24 -9.36 12.59 3.24
N ASP A 25 -10.15 11.75 2.59
CA ASP A 25 -11.60 11.93 2.42
C ASP A 25 -12.36 11.11 3.46
N PHE A 26 -12.93 11.81 4.45
CA PHE A 26 -13.71 11.22 5.54
C PHE A 26 -15.04 10.59 5.07
N SER A 27 -15.51 10.88 3.86
CA SER A 27 -16.70 10.26 3.29
C SER A 27 -16.43 8.89 2.67
N LYS A 28 -15.16 8.53 2.47
CA LYS A 28 -14.74 7.27 1.85
C LYS A 28 -14.15 6.31 2.90
N PRO A 29 -14.31 5.00 2.71
CA PRO A 29 -13.61 4.02 3.54
C PRO A 29 -12.09 4.23 3.49
N THR A 30 -11.41 3.99 4.61
CA THR A 30 -9.93 3.97 4.64
C THR A 30 -9.42 2.91 3.67
N ASP A 31 -8.46 3.15 2.78
CA ASP A 31 -7.99 2.12 1.82
C ASP A 31 -6.65 2.56 1.20
N TYR A 32 -5.58 1.80 1.44
CA TYR A 32 -4.24 2.15 0.96
C TYR A 32 -4.13 2.18 -0.57
N ALA A 33 -4.76 1.22 -1.27
CA ALA A 33 -4.72 1.15 -2.72
C ALA A 33 -5.48 2.32 -3.39
N LYS A 34 -6.42 2.93 -2.68
CA LYS A 34 -7.19 4.11 -3.15
C LYS A 34 -6.61 5.43 -2.67
N LEU A 35 -5.43 5.43 -2.03
CA LEU A 35 -4.82 6.62 -1.45
C LEU A 35 -5.78 7.35 -0.49
N ASN A 36 -6.42 6.59 0.41
CA ASN A 36 -7.29 7.15 1.44
C ASN A 36 -6.98 6.53 2.82
N GLY A 37 -5.73 6.66 3.28
CA GLY A 37 -5.27 6.13 4.56
C GLY A 37 -4.84 4.67 4.49
N ARG A 38 -4.66 4.02 5.65
CA ARG A 38 -4.19 2.63 5.76
C ARG A 38 -5.01 1.86 6.79
N ARG A 39 -5.59 0.74 6.40
CA ARG A 39 -6.20 -0.25 7.33
C ARG A 39 -5.15 -1.20 7.86
N LEU A 40 -5.44 -1.82 9.00
CA LEU A 40 -4.61 -2.89 9.57
C LEU A 40 -4.47 -4.08 8.60
N ARG A 41 -5.52 -4.38 7.83
CA ARG A 41 -5.60 -5.49 6.87
C ARG A 41 -5.01 -5.18 5.49
N ASP A 42 -4.55 -3.95 5.25
CA ASP A 42 -4.00 -3.60 3.94
C ASP A 42 -2.61 -4.23 3.79
N ASP A 43 -2.41 -5.01 2.73
CA ASP A 43 -1.10 -5.53 2.34
C ASP A 43 -0.31 -4.42 1.61
N VAL A 44 0.26 -3.53 2.43
CA VAL A 44 0.96 -2.33 1.96
C VAL A 44 2.12 -2.68 1.02
N ILE A 45 2.85 -3.77 1.30
CA ILE A 45 4.03 -4.13 0.50
C ILE A 45 3.61 -4.64 -0.86
N SER A 46 2.63 -5.55 -0.95
CA SER A 46 2.10 -6.02 -2.23
C SER A 46 1.53 -4.87 -3.08
N ILE A 47 0.79 -3.94 -2.47
CA ILE A 47 0.27 -2.75 -3.16
C ILE A 47 1.42 -1.84 -3.65
N SER A 48 2.42 -1.59 -2.81
CA SER A 48 3.57 -0.73 -3.15
C SER A 48 4.41 -1.33 -4.27
N LEU A 49 4.68 -2.64 -4.22
CA LEU A 49 5.37 -3.39 -5.28
C LEU A 49 4.61 -3.25 -6.60
N SER A 50 3.30 -3.49 -6.59
CA SER A 50 2.47 -3.36 -7.80
C SER A 50 2.52 -1.94 -8.36
N LEU A 51 2.56 -0.92 -7.50
CA LEU A 51 2.59 0.49 -7.91
C LEU A 51 3.93 0.88 -8.54
N VAL A 52 5.06 0.57 -7.89
CA VAL A 52 6.39 0.99 -8.35
C VAL A 52 6.90 0.17 -9.55
N THR A 53 6.34 -1.01 -9.77
CA THR A 53 6.68 -1.89 -10.91
C THR A 53 5.65 -1.85 -12.03
N ASN A 54 4.63 -0.98 -11.93
CA ASN A 54 3.51 -0.92 -12.88
C ASN A 54 2.86 -2.30 -13.11
N GLY A 55 2.66 -3.06 -12.03
CA GLY A 55 2.08 -4.40 -12.03
C GLY A 55 3.06 -5.53 -12.37
N GLY A 56 4.34 -5.25 -12.62
CA GLY A 56 5.35 -6.26 -12.91
C GLY A 56 5.65 -7.21 -11.73
N LEU A 57 5.44 -6.74 -10.51
CA LEU A 57 5.54 -7.52 -9.28
C LEU A 57 4.39 -7.13 -8.35
N THR A 58 3.52 -8.08 -8.02
CA THR A 58 2.27 -7.81 -7.28
C THR A 58 2.29 -8.31 -5.83
N THR A 59 3.33 -9.01 -5.40
CA THR A 59 3.46 -9.55 -4.05
C THR A 59 4.91 -9.83 -3.69
N ASP A 60 5.23 -9.77 -2.40
CA ASP A 60 6.48 -10.28 -1.80
C ASP A 60 6.34 -11.72 -1.27
N ASN A 61 5.19 -12.36 -1.52
CA ASN A 61 4.78 -13.65 -0.96
C ASN A 61 4.51 -13.64 0.56
N VAL A 62 4.30 -12.46 1.15
CA VAL A 62 3.85 -12.29 2.53
C VAL A 62 2.48 -11.63 2.51
N GLY A 63 1.43 -12.43 2.62
CA GLY A 63 0.05 -11.92 2.61
C GLY A 63 -0.31 -11.12 3.87
N PRO A 64 -1.46 -10.42 3.88
CA PRO A 64 -1.94 -9.72 5.05
C PRO A 64 -2.26 -10.71 6.18
N HIS A 65 -2.05 -10.30 7.43
CA HIS A 65 -2.49 -11.11 8.58
C HIS A 65 -4.00 -11.32 8.52
N THR A 66 -4.41 -12.56 8.71
CA THR A 66 -5.83 -12.96 8.71
C THR A 66 -6.42 -13.07 10.11
N ASP A 67 -5.62 -12.90 11.14
CA ASP A 67 -5.91 -13.23 12.54
C ASP A 67 -5.94 -12.02 13.48
N TYR A 68 -6.08 -10.80 12.93
CA TYR A 68 -6.27 -9.60 13.73
C TYR A 68 -7.48 -9.72 14.66
N LEU A 69 -7.28 -9.38 15.94
CA LEU A 69 -8.33 -9.33 16.94
C LEU A 69 -9.24 -8.12 16.73
N ASP A 70 -10.46 -8.17 17.28
CA ASP A 70 -11.46 -7.09 17.24
C ASP A 70 -11.28 -6.03 18.34
N ARG A 71 -10.27 -6.22 19.20
CA ARG A 71 -9.98 -5.37 20.36
C ARG A 71 -8.51 -4.99 20.42
N PHE A 72 -8.23 -3.79 20.92
CA PHE A 72 -6.86 -3.29 21.10
C PHE A 72 -5.99 -4.31 21.89
N PRO A 73 -4.74 -4.60 21.46
CA PRO A 73 -3.98 -3.93 20.39
C PRO A 73 -4.22 -4.47 18.97
N TYR A 74 -5.28 -5.24 18.74
CA TYR A 74 -5.68 -5.83 17.45
C TYR A 74 -4.71 -6.87 16.87
N ALA A 75 -3.63 -7.22 17.56
CA ALA A 75 -2.62 -8.18 17.09
C ALA A 75 -3.08 -9.64 17.27
N GLY A 76 -2.78 -10.47 16.26
CA GLY A 76 -3.00 -11.91 16.26
C GLY A 76 -1.94 -12.71 17.06
N THR A 77 -1.89 -14.03 16.85
CA THR A 77 -0.90 -14.90 17.53
C THR A 77 0.45 -14.78 16.85
N PRO A 78 1.58 -14.67 17.57
CA PRO A 78 2.90 -14.60 16.93
C PRO A 78 3.19 -15.80 16.02
N HIS A 79 3.72 -15.53 14.82
CA HIS A 79 4.11 -16.52 13.82
C HIS A 79 5.27 -16.03 12.96
#